data_AF-B5CMS6-F1
#
_entry.id   AF-B5CMS6-F1
#
_cell.length_a   1.000
_cell.length_b   1.000
_cell.length_c   1.000
_cell.angle_alpha   90.00
_cell.angle_beta   90.00
_cell.angle_gamma   90.00
#
_symmetry.space_group_name_H-M   'P 1'
#
loop_
_entity.id
_entity.type
_entity.pdbx_description
1 polymer ?
#
loop_
_entity_poly.entity_id
_entity_poly.type
_entity_poly.pdbx_seq_one_letter_code
_entity_poly.pdbx_strand_id
1 'polypeptide(L)'
;MANFTSNTYTLKRKILTFSNKISKQLSKPDRKFTADITYGMLASQSCLLTDVVDQLHEDSKKINIVDRLSRHLDKGTPAKAAVSYLQMLKKWIPSEPVIHIDDSDVVNPDGYKFESLGIVRDGSESTSTDHAPP
;
A
#
# COMPACT_ATOMS: atom_id res chain seq x y z
N MET A 1 10.63 27.29 -20.49
CA MET A 1 11.11 27.18 -19.10
C MET A 1 10.29 26.10 -18.41
N ALA A 2 10.93 25.07 -17.86
CA ALA A 2 10.22 24.04 -17.11
C ALA A 2 9.83 24.60 -15.73
N ASN A 3 8.54 24.73 -15.47
CA ASN A 3 8.01 25.27 -14.21
C ASN A 3 7.98 24.18 -13.13
N PHE A 4 9.16 23.78 -12.65
CA PHE A 4 9.32 22.67 -11.70
C PHE A 4 8.48 22.83 -10.42
N THR A 5 8.31 24.07 -9.93
CA THR A 5 7.49 24.40 -8.75
C THR A 5 5.98 24.22 -8.96
N SER A 6 5.48 24.47 -10.18
CA SER A 6 4.07 24.24 -10.51
C SER A 6 3.75 22.74 -10.61
N ASN A 7 4.70 21.97 -11.15
CA ASN A 7 4.58 20.52 -11.30
C ASN A 7 4.54 19.80 -9.94
N THR A 8 5.39 20.19 -8.98
CA THR A 8 5.40 19.59 -7.63
C THR A 8 4.10 19.87 -6.88
N TYR A 9 3.59 21.12 -6.92
CA TYR A 9 2.31 21.47 -6.31
C TYR A 9 1.13 20.70 -6.93
N THR A 10 1.13 20.58 -8.26
CA THR A 10 0.12 19.81 -9.00
C THR A 10 0.15 18.34 -8.62
N LEU A 11 1.34 17.74 -8.50
CA LEU A 11 1.49 16.34 -8.11
C LEU A 11 0.99 16.10 -6.68
N LYS A 12 1.39 16.94 -5.72
CA LYS A 12 0.91 16.87 -4.34
C LYS A 12 -0.61 16.95 -4.26
N ARG A 13 -1.23 17.87 -5.02
CA ARG A 13 -2.69 17.97 -5.10
C ARG A 13 -3.33 16.72 -5.69
N LYS A 14 -2.74 16.12 -6.73
CA LYS A 14 -3.24 14.87 -7.34
C LYS A 14 -3.19 13.71 -6.35
N ILE A 15 -2.09 13.54 -5.62
CA ILE A 15 -1.94 12.50 -4.58
C ILE A 15 -3.02 12.70 -3.50
N LEU A 16 -3.13 13.91 -2.95
CA LEU A 16 -4.15 14.20 -1.92
C LEU A 16 -5.57 13.99 -2.45
N THR A 17 -5.85 14.36 -3.69
CA THR A 17 -7.16 14.14 -4.32
C THR A 17 -7.47 12.65 -4.44
N PHE A 18 -6.49 11.85 -4.88
CA PHE A 18 -6.61 10.40 -4.96
C PHE A 18 -6.84 9.78 -3.57
N SER A 19 -5.98 10.06 -2.59
CA SER A 19 -6.10 9.52 -1.23
C SER A 19 -7.44 9.90 -0.58
N ASN A 20 -7.97 11.10 -0.84
CA ASN A 20 -9.29 11.51 -0.34
C ASN A 20 -10.45 10.71 -0.96
N LYS A 21 -10.36 10.24 -2.22
CA LYS A 21 -11.42 9.40 -2.82
C LYS A 21 -11.63 8.12 -2.02
N ILE A 22 -10.53 7.53 -1.53
CA ILE A 22 -10.52 6.28 -0.77
C ILE A 22 -10.88 6.53 0.70
N SER A 23 -10.39 7.62 1.28
CA SER A 23 -10.49 7.86 2.73
C SER A 23 -11.62 8.79 3.17
N LYS A 24 -12.43 9.37 2.27
CA LYS A 24 -13.44 10.40 2.61
C LYS A 24 -14.42 10.01 3.73
N GLN A 25 -14.72 8.72 3.89
CA GLN A 25 -15.66 8.21 4.90
C GLN A 25 -14.99 7.80 6.21
N LEU A 26 -13.67 7.96 6.31
CA LEU A 26 -12.88 7.58 7.48
C LEU A 26 -12.72 8.75 8.46
N SER A 27 -12.24 8.43 9.65
CA SER A 27 -11.92 9.42 10.68
C SER A 27 -10.81 10.38 10.20
N LYS A 28 -10.68 11.56 10.84
CA LYS A 28 -9.58 12.49 10.52
C LYS A 28 -8.19 11.82 10.65
N PRO A 29 -7.89 11.04 11.72
CA PRO A 29 -6.64 10.29 11.82
C PRO A 29 -6.40 9.33 10.64
N ASP A 30 -7.41 8.53 10.26
CA ASP A 30 -7.25 7.54 9.18
C ASP A 30 -7.11 8.20 7.79
N ARG A 31 -7.76 9.34 7.60
CA ARG A 31 -7.58 10.17 6.39
C ARG A 31 -6.17 10.72 6.30
N LYS A 32 -5.62 11.23 7.41
CA LYS A 32 -4.22 11.67 7.47
C LYS A 32 -3.29 10.50 7.18
N PHE A 33 -3.47 9.37 7.87
CA PHE A 33 -2.69 8.16 7.63
C PHE A 33 -2.69 7.73 6.16
N THR A 34 -3.86 7.68 5.52
CA THR A 34 -3.98 7.29 4.10
C THR A 34 -3.20 8.25 3.20
N ALA A 35 -3.29 9.56 3.44
CA ALA A 35 -2.57 10.56 2.67
C ALA A 35 -1.05 10.47 2.88
N ASP A 36 -0.61 10.34 4.14
CA ASP A 36 0.80 10.26 4.52
C ASP A 36 1.46 9.02 3.90
N ILE A 37 0.87 7.83 4.07
CA ILE A 37 1.41 6.60 3.49
C ILE A 37 1.44 6.67 1.96
N THR A 38 0.37 7.14 1.31
CA THR A 38 0.34 7.24 -0.17
C THR A 38 1.44 8.18 -0.66
N TYR A 39 1.57 9.35 -0.05
CA TYR A 39 2.59 10.33 -0.44
C TYR A 39 4.00 9.83 -0.13
N GLY A 40 4.24 9.35 1.08
CA GLY A 40 5.57 8.93 1.52
C GLY A 40 6.08 7.71 0.75
N MET A 41 5.22 6.74 0.41
CA MET A 41 5.62 5.62 -0.47
C MET A 41 6.00 6.10 -1.88
N LEU A 42 5.20 7.00 -2.47
CA LEU A 42 5.49 7.53 -3.80
C LEU A 42 6.76 8.39 -3.82
N ALA A 43 7.00 9.17 -2.77
CA ALA A 43 8.16 10.04 -2.65
C ALA A 43 9.44 9.26 -2.35
N SER A 44 9.38 8.25 -1.48
CA SER A 44 10.54 7.43 -1.11
C SER A 44 10.83 6.31 -2.11
N GLN A 45 9.85 5.94 -2.94
CA GLN A 45 9.87 4.73 -3.76
C GLN A 45 10.15 3.47 -2.92
N SER A 46 9.69 3.48 -1.66
CA SER A 46 9.93 2.44 -0.67
C SER A 46 8.66 2.15 0.11
N CYS A 47 8.52 0.92 0.58
CA CYS A 47 7.50 0.50 1.52
C CYS A 47 8.00 0.50 2.98
N LEU A 48 9.30 0.74 3.20
CA LEU A 48 9.87 0.81 4.54
C LEU A 48 9.37 2.07 5.25
N LEU A 49 8.74 1.90 6.41
CA LEU A 49 8.20 3.04 7.17
C LEU A 49 9.28 4.07 7.53
N THR A 50 10.52 3.65 7.73
CA THR A 50 11.64 4.57 7.99
C THR A 50 11.88 5.52 6.82
N ASP A 51 11.82 5.03 5.59
CA ASP A 51 12.07 5.82 4.38
C ASP A 51 10.88 6.69 4.05
N VAL A 52 9.67 6.14 4.21
CA VAL A 52 8.40 6.87 4.09
C VAL A 52 8.39 8.08 5.04
N VAL A 53 8.77 7.88 6.31
CA VAL A 53 8.78 8.95 7.33
C VAL A 53 9.78 10.05 7.00
N ASP A 54 10.93 9.74 6.41
CA ASP A 54 11.91 10.76 6.00
C ASP A 54 11.32 11.74 4.97
N GLN A 55 10.34 11.30 4.18
CA GLN A 55 9.66 12.13 3.19
C GLN A 55 8.50 12.95 3.76
N LEU A 56 7.97 12.62 4.95
CA LEU A 56 6.79 13.30 5.52
C LEU A 56 7.13 14.67 6.10
N HIS A 57 8.40 14.92 6.45
CA HIS A 57 8.89 16.18 7.03
C HIS A 57 8.04 16.67 8.22
N GLU A 58 7.67 15.77 9.12
CA GLU A 58 6.97 16.14 10.36
C GLU A 58 7.96 16.53 11.46
N ASP A 59 7.61 17.52 12.30
CA ASP A 59 8.48 18.04 13.36
C ASP A 59 8.73 17.04 14.52
N SER A 60 7.97 15.94 14.55
CA SER A 60 8.10 14.89 15.57
C SER A 60 9.33 14.01 15.35
N LYS A 61 9.83 13.38 16.42
CA LYS A 61 10.91 12.39 16.29
C LYS A 61 10.48 11.25 15.35
N LYS A 62 11.38 10.85 14.44
CA LYS A 62 11.16 9.78 13.44
C LYS A 62 10.51 8.53 14.04
N ILE A 63 11.04 8.04 15.16
CA ILE A 63 10.51 6.84 15.84
C ILE A 63 9.02 6.97 16.21
N ASN A 64 8.59 8.15 16.72
CA ASN A 64 7.20 8.36 17.10
C ASN A 64 6.25 8.32 15.89
N ILE A 65 6.73 8.75 14.73
CA ILE A 65 5.98 8.74 13.49
C ILE A 65 5.91 7.30 12.96
N VAL A 66 7.03 6.58 12.96
CA VAL A 66 7.07 5.15 12.60
C VAL A 66 6.09 4.36 13.47
N ASP A 67 6.14 4.52 14.79
CA ASP A 67 5.22 3.86 15.73
C ASP A 67 3.77 4.23 15.47
N ARG A 68 3.48 5.49 15.11
CA ARG A 68 2.13 5.94 14.76
C ARG A 68 1.62 5.28 13.49
N LEU A 69 2.44 5.23 12.44
CA LEU A 69 2.08 4.60 11.17
C LEU A 69 1.92 3.08 11.33
N SER A 70 2.82 2.43 12.07
CA SER A 70 2.75 0.99 12.38
C SER A 70 1.45 0.64 13.11
N ARG A 71 1.09 1.38 14.18
CA ARG A 71 -0.18 1.17 14.89
C ARG A 71 -1.43 1.39 14.04
N HIS A 72 -1.34 2.15 12.95
CA HIS A 72 -2.44 2.26 11.99
C HIS A 72 -2.50 1.03 11.07
N LEU A 73 -1.36 0.50 10.64
CA LEU A 73 -1.28 -0.73 9.83
C LEU A 73 -1.78 -1.96 10.59
N ASP A 74 -1.46 -2.08 11.89
CA ASP A 74 -1.89 -3.21 12.73
C ASP A 74 -3.41 -3.36 12.82
N LYS A 75 -4.17 -2.29 12.56
CA LYS A 75 -5.64 -2.32 12.55
C LYS A 75 -6.22 -2.95 11.29
N GLY A 76 -5.40 -3.19 10.27
CA GLY A 76 -5.81 -3.69 8.97
C GLY A 76 -6.56 -2.66 8.13
N THR A 77 -7.11 -3.11 7.01
CA THR A 77 -7.83 -2.25 6.06
C THR A 77 -9.26 -1.97 6.54
N PRO A 78 -9.66 -0.70 6.76
CA PRO A 78 -11.03 -0.39 7.13
C PRO A 78 -12.02 -0.77 6.02
N ALA A 79 -13.12 -1.44 6.36
CA ALA A 79 -14.13 -1.87 5.39
C ALA A 79 -14.68 -0.71 4.53
N LYS A 80 -14.87 0.48 5.14
CA LYS A 80 -15.30 1.69 4.43
C LYS A 80 -14.28 2.16 3.37
N ALA A 81 -12.99 1.98 3.63
CA ALA A 81 -11.92 2.31 2.70
C ALA A 81 -11.94 1.35 1.50
N ALA A 82 -12.06 0.04 1.77
CA ALA A 82 -12.17 -0.99 0.75
C ALA A 82 -13.39 -0.76 -0.17
N VAL A 83 -14.56 -0.49 0.41
CA VAL A 83 -15.77 -0.16 -0.36
C VAL A 83 -15.57 1.11 -1.20
N SER A 84 -14.99 2.16 -0.63
CA SER A 84 -14.72 3.41 -1.36
C SER A 84 -13.76 3.21 -2.54
N TYR A 85 -12.74 2.37 -2.34
CA TYR A 85 -11.80 1.97 -3.39
C TYR A 85 -12.49 1.20 -4.53
N LEU A 86 -13.27 0.17 -4.20
CA LEU A 86 -14.01 -0.63 -5.19
C LEU A 86 -15.02 0.22 -5.97
N GLN A 87 -15.72 1.14 -5.30
CA GLN A 87 -16.64 2.08 -5.97
C GLN A 87 -15.91 3.04 -6.92
N MET A 88 -14.67 3.40 -6.62
CA MET A 88 -13.84 4.20 -7.51
C MET A 88 -13.44 3.38 -8.75
N LEU A 89 -12.93 2.16 -8.55
CA LEU A 89 -12.52 1.27 -9.64
C LEU A 89 -13.68 0.92 -10.58
N LYS A 90 -14.87 0.67 -10.05
CA LYS A 90 -16.06 0.34 -10.86
C LYS A 90 -16.36 1.35 -11.96
N LYS A 91 -15.97 2.62 -11.79
CA LYS A 91 -16.16 3.68 -12.79
C LYS A 91 -15.16 3.62 -13.95
N TRP A 92 -14.07 2.87 -13.79
CA TRP A 92 -13.00 2.74 -14.78
C TRP A 92 -13.05 1.42 -15.53
N ILE A 93 -13.87 0.47 -15.06
CA ILE A 93 -14.02 -0.85 -15.67
C ILE A 93 -14.96 -0.73 -16.89
N PRO A 94 -14.53 -1.14 -18.10
CA PRO A 94 -15.39 -1.16 -19.28
C PRO A 94 -16.47 -2.23 -19.17
N SER A 95 -17.46 -2.22 -20.09
CA SER A 95 -18.53 -3.23 -20.11
C SER A 95 -18.00 -4.65 -20.33
N GLU A 96 -16.93 -4.78 -21.12
CA GLU A 96 -16.24 -6.03 -21.41
C GLU A 96 -14.81 -5.98 -20.87
N PRO A 97 -14.60 -6.27 -19.58
CA PRO A 97 -13.27 -6.20 -18.98
C PRO A 97 -12.42 -7.42 -19.34
N VAL A 98 -11.15 -7.18 -19.62
CA VAL A 98 -10.12 -8.24 -19.68
C VAL A 98 -9.53 -8.40 -18.28
N ILE A 99 -9.74 -9.57 -17.68
CA ILE A 99 -9.23 -9.89 -16.34
C ILE A 99 -7.88 -10.59 -16.50
N HIS A 100 -6.83 -9.96 -16.00
CA HIS A 100 -5.50 -10.58 -15.89
C HIS A 100 -5.43 -11.25 -14.52
N ILE A 101 -5.19 -12.57 -14.52
CA ILE A 101 -4.94 -13.34 -13.30
C ILE A 101 -3.45 -13.64 -13.30
N ASP A 102 -2.77 -13.12 -12.30
CA ASP A 102 -1.35 -13.37 -12.04
C ASP A 102 -1.27 -14.40 -10.90
N ASP A 103 -0.53 -15.48 -11.12
CA ASP A 103 -0.27 -16.55 -10.15
C ASP A 103 1.04 -16.32 -9.38
N SER A 104 1.64 -15.14 -9.52
CA SER A 104 2.80 -14.74 -8.73
C SER A 104 2.50 -14.76 -7.22
N ASP A 105 3.34 -15.49 -6.49
CA ASP A 105 3.30 -15.56 -5.03
C ASP A 105 4.23 -14.52 -4.38
N VAL A 106 3.89 -14.09 -3.17
CA VAL A 106 4.77 -13.25 -2.34
C VAL A 106 5.60 -14.16 -1.44
N VAL A 107 6.90 -14.29 -1.72
CA VAL A 107 7.84 -15.04 -0.89
C VAL A 107 8.51 -14.09 0.11
N ASN A 108 8.64 -14.52 1.36
CA ASN A 108 9.45 -13.85 2.38
C ASN A 108 10.50 -14.84 2.89
N PRO A 109 11.66 -14.94 2.21
CA PRO A 109 12.64 -15.99 2.47
C PRO A 109 13.24 -15.90 3.88
N ASP A 110 13.33 -14.69 4.43
CA ASP A 110 13.84 -14.44 5.78
C ASP A 110 12.72 -14.40 6.84
N GLY A 111 11.46 -14.49 6.42
CA GLY A 111 10.30 -14.44 7.29
C GLY A 111 9.93 -15.82 7.80
N TYR A 112 10.02 -16.02 9.13
CA TYR A 112 9.59 -17.28 9.76
C TYR A 112 8.08 -17.56 9.58
N LYS A 113 7.29 -16.49 9.39
CA LYS A 113 5.84 -16.53 9.15
C LYS A 113 5.41 -15.19 8.55
N PHE A 114 4.54 -15.19 7.54
CA PHE A 114 3.77 -14.00 7.23
C PHE A 114 2.73 -13.80 8.33
N GLU A 115 2.90 -12.76 9.14
CA GLU A 115 1.92 -12.41 10.15
C GLU A 115 0.58 -12.08 9.48
N SER A 116 -0.40 -12.97 9.67
CA SER A 116 -1.76 -12.99 9.10
C SER A 116 -2.01 -13.78 7.81
N LEU A 117 -0.98 -14.39 7.20
CA LEU A 117 -1.17 -15.39 6.15
C LEU A 117 -0.82 -16.78 6.68
N GLY A 118 -1.41 -17.82 6.07
CA GLY A 118 -1.06 -19.21 6.36
C GLY A 118 0.41 -19.49 6.06
N ILE A 119 0.85 -20.74 6.27
CA ILE A 119 2.19 -21.15 5.82
C ILE A 119 2.30 -20.87 4.32
N VAL A 120 3.18 -19.95 3.93
CA VAL A 120 3.44 -19.63 2.53
C VAL A 120 4.39 -20.70 2.01
N ARG A 121 3.89 -21.51 1.07
CA ARG A 121 4.72 -22.46 0.34
C ARG A 121 5.41 -21.68 -0.78
N ASP A 122 6.73 -21.72 -0.79
CA ASP A 122 7.50 -21.22 -1.93
C ASP A 122 7.29 -22.16 -3.13
N GLY A 123 6.60 -21.67 -4.16
CA GLY A 123 6.37 -22.38 -5.42
C GLY A 123 7.44 -22.15 -6.48
N SER A 124 8.38 -21.23 -6.23
CA SER A 124 9.44 -20.88 -7.20
C SER A 124 10.56 -21.92 -7.27
N GLU A 125 10.72 -22.69 -6.20
CA GLU A 125 11.59 -23.86 -6.12
C GLU A 125 10.77 -25.10 -6.47
N SER A 126 10.88 -25.59 -7.71
CA SER A 126 10.36 -26.92 -8.05
C SER A 126 11.12 -27.97 -7.25
N THR A 127 10.57 -28.43 -6.11
CA THR A 127 11.14 -29.57 -5.39
C THR A 127 11.17 -30.75 -6.34
N SER A 128 12.36 -31.17 -6.76
CA SER A 128 12.59 -32.25 -7.74
C SER A 128 12.23 -33.65 -7.22
N THR A 129 11.39 -33.74 -6.19
CA THR A 129 10.97 -35.00 -5.59
C THR A 129 9.58 -35.36 -6.08
N ASP A 130 9.54 -35.84 -7.32
CA ASP A 130 8.52 -36.77 -7.78
C ASP A 130 8.64 -38.06 -6.95
N HIS A 131 8.00 -38.09 -5.80
CA HIS A 131 7.66 -39.34 -5.14
C HIS A 131 6.15 -39.50 -5.19
N ALA A 132 5.70 -40.15 -6.26
CA ALA A 132 4.38 -40.74 -6.33
C ALA A 132 4.18 -41.69 -5.13
N PRO A 133 3.11 -41.56 -4.35
CA PRO A 133 2.75 -42.60 -3.40
C PRO A 133 2.14 -43.80 -4.15
N PRO A 134 2.31 -45.03 -3.65
CA PRO A 134 1.67 -46.23 -4.20
C PRO A 134 0.15 -46.21 -4.07
#